data_AF-A0A7V1PUI2-F1
#
_entry.id   AF-A0A7V1PUI2-F1
#
_cell.length_a   1.000
_cell.length_b   1.000
_cell.length_c   1.000
_cell.angle_alpha   90.00
_cell.angle_beta   90.00
_cell.angle_gamma   90.00
#
_symmetry.space_group_name_H-M   'P 1'
#
loop_
_entity.id
_entity.type
_entity.pdbx_description
1 polymer ?
#
loop_
_entity_poly.entity_id
_entity_poly.type
_entity_poly.pdbx_seq_one_letter_code
_entity_poly.pdbx_strand_id
1 'polypeptide(L)'
;MVYVFFQFAFLFAIFFYLDYSRLGPVSLILIVAGGAWGVWAIFTIGWDRVNILPDVKKTTVFTRHGPYRYTRHPMYSALIFAGLGAV
;
A
#
# COMPACT_ATOMS: atom_id res chain seq x y z
N MET A 1 -1.43 11.47 14.24
CA MET A 1 -0.96 10.16 14.78
C MET A 1 -2.10 9.21 15.09
N VAL A 2 -3.11 9.61 15.86
CA VAL A 2 -4.24 8.74 16.25
C VAL A 2 -4.97 8.13 15.03
N TYR A 3 -5.32 8.92 14.01
CA TYR A 3 -5.97 8.39 12.80
C TYR A 3 -5.11 7.39 12.01
N VAL A 4 -3.80 7.67 11.90
CA VAL A 4 -2.84 6.79 11.23
C VAL A 4 -2.72 5.46 11.97
N PHE A 5 -2.69 5.50 13.30
CA PHE A 5 -2.70 4.29 14.12
C PHE A 5 -3.95 3.44 13.83
N PHE A 6 -5.14 4.04 13.87
CA PHE A 6 -6.37 3.33 13.55
C PHE A 6 -6.40 2.80 12.11
N GLN A 7 -5.87 3.56 11.14
CA GLN A 7 -5.77 3.10 9.75
C GLN A 7 -4.97 1.81 9.64
N PHE A 8 -3.76 1.75 10.22
CA PHE A 8 -2.95 0.53 10.17
C PHE A 8 -3.53 -0.60 11.03
N ALA A 9 -4.15 -0.28 12.17
CA ALA A 9 -4.82 -1.28 13.01
C ALA A 9 -5.99 -1.94 12.27
N PHE A 10 -6.85 -1.15 11.60
CA PHE A 10 -7.98 -1.69 10.83
C PHE A 10 -7.52 -2.43 9.58
N LEU A 11 -6.51 -1.92 8.89
CA LEU A 11 -5.94 -2.62 7.74
C LEU A 11 -5.35 -3.98 8.18
N PHE A 12 -4.61 -4.01 9.29
CA PHE A 12 -4.12 -5.27 9.86
C PHE A 12 -5.28 -6.19 10.27
N ALA A 13 -6.31 -5.66 10.92
CA ALA A 13 -7.48 -6.43 11.33
C ALA A 13 -8.20 -7.06 10.13
N ILE A 14 -8.38 -6.34 9.01
CA ILE A 14 -8.99 -6.87 7.79
C ILE A 14 -8.23 -8.11 7.31
N PHE A 15 -6.90 -8.03 7.19
CA PHE A 15 -6.11 -9.17 6.74
C PHE A 15 -6.03 -10.28 7.79
N PHE A 16 -6.04 -9.96 9.08
CA PHE A 16 -5.96 -10.95 10.16
C PHE A 16 -7.25 -11.77 10.30
N TYR A 17 -8.41 -11.14 10.13
CA TYR A 17 -9.71 -11.81 10.21
C TYR A 17 -10.23 -12.35 8.86
N LEU A 18 -9.42 -12.24 7.81
CA LEU A 18 -9.75 -12.74 6.48
C LEU A 18 -9.87 -14.27 6.51
N ASP A 19 -11.01 -14.81 6.09
CA ASP A 19 -11.16 -16.26 5.90
C ASP A 19 -10.44 -16.66 4.60
N TYR A 20 -9.16 -17.02 4.72
CA TYR A 20 -8.31 -17.38 3.60
C TYR A 20 -8.85 -18.57 2.78
N SER A 21 -9.69 -19.43 3.36
CA SER A 21 -10.31 -20.55 2.64
C SER A 21 -11.38 -20.11 1.64
N ARG A 22 -11.90 -18.88 1.76
CA ARG A 22 -12.90 -18.31 0.85
C ARG A 22 -12.32 -17.42 -0.24
N LEU A 23 -11.00 -17.26 -0.28
CA LEU A 23 -10.36 -16.41 -1.28
C LEU A 23 -10.46 -17.05 -2.66
N GLY A 24 -11.24 -16.42 -3.53
CA GLY A 24 -11.28 -16.76 -4.94
C GLY A 24 -9.99 -16.37 -5.67
N PRO A 25 -9.76 -16.89 -6.88
CA PRO A 25 -8.58 -16.53 -7.67
C PRO A 25 -8.46 -15.02 -7.95
N VAL A 26 -9.58 -14.33 -8.17
CA VAL A 26 -9.59 -12.87 -8.43
C VAL A 26 -9.15 -12.09 -7.19
N SER A 27 -9.69 -12.43 -6.02
CA SER A 27 -9.30 -11.85 -4.73
C SER A 27 -7.79 -12.01 -4.49
N LEU A 28 -7.26 -13.21 -4.74
CA LEU A 28 -5.84 -13.50 -4.56
C LEU A 28 -4.97 -12.69 -5.54
N ILE A 29 -5.38 -12.60 -6.81
CA ILE A 29 -4.68 -11.76 -7.81
C ILE A 29 -4.67 -10.29 -7.38
N LEU A 30 -5.79 -9.75 -6.89
CA LEU A 30 -5.88 -8.37 -6.44
C LEU A 30 -4.99 -8.10 -5.22
N ILE A 31 -4.99 -9.00 -4.23
CA ILE A 31 -4.13 -8.90 -3.04
C ILE A 31 -2.64 -8.93 -3.44
N VAL A 32 -2.25 -9.91 -4.25
CA VAL A 32 -0.86 -10.07 -4.70
C VAL A 32 -0.42 -8.90 -5.57
N ALA A 33 -1.26 -8.46 -6.51
CA ALA A 33 -0.96 -7.32 -7.38
C ALA A 33 -0.85 -6.02 -6.58
N GLY A 34 -1.77 -5.78 -5.64
CA GLY A 34 -1.71 -4.64 -4.72
C GLY A 34 -0.44 -4.65 -3.87
N GLY A 35 -0.11 -5.80 -3.27
CA GLY A 35 1.12 -5.99 -2.50
C GLY A 35 2.38 -5.73 -3.32
N ALA A 36 2.50 -6.35 -4.50
CA ALA A 36 3.62 -6.16 -5.41
C ALA A 36 3.77 -4.68 -5.85
N TRP A 37 2.64 -4.01 -6.14
CA TRP A 37 2.62 -2.59 -6.49
C TRP A 37 3.13 -1.70 -5.35
N GLY A 38 2.69 -1.98 -4.12
CA GLY A 38 3.13 -1.25 -2.92
C GLY A 38 4.62 -1.46 -2.63
N VAL A 39 5.09 -2.70 -2.73
CA VAL A 39 6.50 -3.07 -2.57
C VAL A 39 7.36 -2.34 -3.62
N TRP A 40 6.95 -2.35 -4.89
CA TRP A 40 7.65 -1.61 -5.94
C TRP A 40 7.72 -0.10 -5.66
N ALA A 41 6.65 0.49 -5.12
CA ALA A 41 6.63 1.90 -4.73
C ALA A 41 7.62 2.20 -3.60
N ILE A 42 7.65 1.36 -2.55
CA ILE A 42 8.58 1.51 -1.43
C ILE A 42 10.03 1.39 -1.90
N PHE A 43 10.35 0.40 -2.74
CA PHE A 43 11.69 0.27 -3.30
C PHE A 43 12.08 1.45 -4.19
N THR A 44 11.13 2.01 -4.95
CA THR A 44 11.39 3.13 -5.85
C THR A 44 11.69 4.42 -5.08
N ILE A 45 10.94 4.72 -4.01
CA ILE A 45 11.21 5.91 -3.18
C ILE A 45 12.39 5.68 -2.23
N GLY A 46 12.68 4.43 -1.84
CA GLY A 46 13.69 4.05 -0.86
C GLY A 46 13.15 4.08 0.57
N TRP A 47 13.52 3.07 1.37
CA TRP A 47 12.97 2.85 2.71
C TRP A 47 13.09 4.08 3.64
N ASP A 48 14.24 4.75 3.63
CA ASP A 48 14.51 5.92 4.48
C ASP A 48 13.62 7.14 4.17
N ARG A 49 13.10 7.20 2.94
CA ARG A 49 12.27 8.31 2.45
C ARG A 49 10.78 8.02 2.53
N VAL A 50 10.39 6.81 2.97
CA VAL A 50 8.99 6.53 3.28
C VAL A 50 8.57 7.44 4.43
N ASN A 51 7.45 8.14 4.22
CA ASN A 51 6.81 8.91 5.27
C ASN A 51 5.31 8.63 5.22
N ILE A 52 4.80 8.16 6.35
CA ILE A 52 3.38 7.85 6.51
C ILE A 52 2.57 9.14 6.63
N LEU A 53 3.18 10.15 7.25
CA LEU A 53 2.58 11.47 7.38
C LEU A 53 2.87 12.27 6.11
N PRO A 54 1.94 13.14 5.69
CA PRO A 54 2.14 14.02 4.54
C PRO A 54 3.09 15.18 4.87
N ASP A 55 4.19 14.90 5.56
CA ASP A 55 5.25 15.86 5.85
C ASP A 55 6.39 15.72 4.84
N VAL A 56 6.80 16.86 4.27
CA VAL A 56 7.95 16.94 3.37
C VAL A 56 9.22 16.90 4.22
N LYS A 57 10.02 15.85 4.07
CA LYS A 57 11.33 15.74 4.74
C LYS A 57 12.36 16.55 3.93
N LYS A 58 13.43 17.00 4.58
CA LYS A 58 14.57 17.64 3.89
C LYS A 58 15.19 16.75 2.80
N THR A 59 15.04 15.43 2.92
CA THR A 59 15.51 14.41 1.97
C THR A 59 14.47 14.05 0.91
N THR A 60 13.32 14.72 0.86
CA THR A 60 12.29 14.46 -0.15
C THR A 60 12.80 14.85 -1.53
N VAL A 61 12.85 13.86 -2.43
CA VAL A 61 13.20 14.04 -3.83
C VAL A 61 11.97 13.76 -4.67
N PHE A 62 11.75 14.60 -5.67
CA PHE A 62 10.64 14.42 -6.59
C PHE A 62 10.86 13.20 -7.48
N THR A 63 10.01 12.18 -7.31
CA THR A 63 10.16 10.87 -7.93
C THR A 63 9.15 10.70 -9.07
N ARG A 64 9.62 10.46 -10.29
CA ARG A 64 8.78 10.24 -11.50
C ARG A 64 9.01 8.91 -12.21
N HIS A 65 9.90 8.06 -11.71
CA HIS A 65 10.19 6.74 -12.26
C HIS A 65 9.51 5.62 -11.46
N GLY A 66 9.57 4.37 -11.94
CA GLY A 66 8.92 3.23 -11.30
C GLY A 66 7.38 3.36 -11.34
N PRO A 67 6.64 2.95 -10.30
CA PRO A 67 5.18 3.04 -10.29
C PRO A 67 4.67 4.48 -10.20
N TYR A 68 5.53 5.42 -9.76
CA TYR A 68 5.26 6.85 -9.72
C TYR A 68 5.14 7.49 -11.12
N ARG A 69 5.50 6.77 -12.19
CA ARG A 69 5.23 7.22 -13.57
C ARG A 69 3.76 7.09 -13.98
N TYR A 70 3.02 6.21 -13.30
CA TYR A 70 1.63 5.88 -13.62
C TYR A 70 0.63 6.55 -12.69
N THR A 71 0.96 6.63 -11.39
CA THR A 71 0.08 7.20 -10.37
C THR A 71 0.89 8.07 -9.41
N ARG A 72 0.30 9.16 -8.91
CA ARG A 72 0.99 10.05 -7.94
C ARG A 72 1.06 9.45 -6.54
N HIS A 73 0.17 8.53 -6.21
CA HIS A 73 0.07 7.88 -4.90
C HIS A 73 0.05 6.34 -5.04
N PRO A 74 1.14 5.72 -5.54
CA PRO A 74 1.15 4.29 -5.82
C PRO A 74 0.99 3.42 -4.57
N MET A 75 1.44 3.89 -3.41
CA MET A 75 1.20 3.19 -2.14
C MET A 75 -0.30 3.17 -1.76
N TYR A 76 -1.07 4.19 -2.14
CA TYR A 76 -2.49 4.24 -1.82
C TYR A 76 -3.29 3.35 -2.78
N SER A 77 -2.93 3.34 -4.07
CA SER A 77 -3.52 2.41 -5.02
C SER A 77 -3.25 0.96 -4.64
N ALA A 78 -2.05 0.65 -4.13
CA ALA A 78 -1.73 -0.68 -3.61
C ALA A 78 -2.68 -1.12 -2.49
N LEU A 79 -2.93 -0.24 -1.52
CA LEU A 79 -3.89 -0.48 -0.43
C LEU A 79 -5.31 -0.69 -0.94
N ILE A 80 -5.74 0.09 -1.94
CA ILE A 80 -7.07 -0.04 -2.54
C ILE A 80 -7.22 -1.40 -3.22
N PHE A 81 -6.26 -1.82 -4.05
CA PHE A 81 -6.30 -3.13 -4.72
C PHE A 81 -6.28 -4.29 -3.72
N ALA A 82 -5.40 -4.22 -2.71
CA ALA A 82 -5.30 -5.26 -1.71
C ALA A 82 -6.55 -5.33 -0.82
N GLY A 83 -7.12 -4.18 -0.44
CA GLY A 83 -8.37 -4.09 0.31
C GLY A 83 -9.57 -4.60 -0.49
N LEU A 84 -9.65 -4.27 -1.78
CA LEU A 84 -10.70 -4.78 -2.67
C LEU A 84 -10.66 -6.31 -2.82
N GLY A 85 -9.47 -6.91 -2.82
CA GLY A 85 -9.35 -8.37 -2.84
C GLY A 85 -9.68 -9.03 -1.49
N ALA A 86 -9.71 -8.27 -0.39
CA ALA A 86 -9.98 -8.78 0.95
C ALA A 86 -11.46 -8.69 1.37
N VAL A 87 -12.35 -8.23 0.50
CA VAL A 87 -13.82 -8.17 0.68
C VAL A 87 -14.47 -9.17 -0.25
#